data_AF-A0A519SM23-F1
#
_entry.id   AF-A0A519SM23-F1
#
_cell.length_a   1.000
_cell.length_b   1.000
_cell.length_c   1.000
_cell.angle_alpha   90.00
_cell.angle_beta   90.00
_cell.angle_gamma   90.00
#
_symmetry.space_group_name_H-M   'P 1'
#
loop_
_entity.id
_entity.type
_entity.pdbx_description
1 polymer ?
#
loop_
_entity_poly.entity_id
_entity_poly.type
_entity_poly.pdbx_seq_one_letter_code
_entity_poly.pdbx_strand_id
1 'polypeptide(L)'
;PRVIEQAAANIEAAGLDECIRLSVRDVRDARPPQDLAPGLVITNPPYGERIGEEAQMDALYKTIGDALKTNFQGFAAFIFTGNLEAAKAIGLKVSRRIPLFNGPIDCRLLKYELYRGTRRAQPVE
;
A
#
# COMPACT_ATOMS: atom_id res chain seq x y z
N PRO A 1 15.56 -14.36 3.74
CA PRO A 1 14.29 -14.32 2.96
C PRO A 1 14.59 -13.91 1.52
N ARG A 2 14.45 -14.87 0.59
CA ARG A 2 15.05 -14.81 -0.76
C ARG A 2 14.83 -13.50 -1.53
N VAL A 3 13.62 -12.95 -1.48
CA VAL A 3 13.27 -11.72 -2.21
C VAL A 3 13.92 -10.45 -1.64
N ILE A 4 14.20 -10.42 -0.33
CA ILE A 4 14.87 -9.28 0.33
C ILE A 4 16.37 -9.28 0.01
N GLU A 5 16.98 -10.46 -0.07
CA GLU A 5 18.38 -10.61 -0.52
C GLU A 5 18.53 -10.13 -1.97
N GLN A 6 17.59 -10.48 -2.85
CA GLN A 6 17.56 -9.99 -4.22
C GLN A 6 17.35 -8.46 -4.28
N ALA A 7 16.47 -7.91 -3.45
CA ALA A 7 16.29 -6.47 -3.36
C ALA A 7 17.58 -5.76 -2.90
N ALA A 8 18.31 -6.34 -1.94
CA ALA A 8 19.58 -5.78 -1.47
C ALA A 8 20.62 -5.73 -2.60
N ALA A 9 20.78 -6.84 -3.35
CA ALA A 9 21.69 -6.89 -4.50
C ALA A 9 21.31 -5.85 -5.58
N ASN A 10 20.01 -5.66 -5.84
CA ASN A 10 19.55 -4.66 -6.80
C ASN A 10 19.83 -3.22 -6.34
N ILE A 11 19.68 -2.94 -5.05
CA ILE A 11 19.95 -1.62 -4.46
C ILE A 11 21.44 -1.29 -4.55
N GLU A 12 22.30 -2.26 -4.21
CA GLU A 12 23.75 -2.14 -4.31
C GLU A 12 24.18 -1.91 -5.76
N ALA A 13 23.67 -2.72 -6.70
CA ALA A 13 23.95 -2.55 -8.13
C ALA A 13 23.49 -1.18 -8.68
N ALA A 14 22.48 -0.57 -8.06
CA ALA A 14 21.99 0.76 -8.40
C ALA A 14 22.73 1.91 -7.67
N GLY A 15 23.62 1.62 -6.72
CA GLY A 15 24.32 2.62 -5.91
C GLY A 15 23.40 3.41 -4.98
N LEU A 16 22.35 2.78 -4.46
CA LEU A 16 21.31 3.42 -3.63
C LEU A 16 21.31 2.93 -2.17
N ASP A 17 22.37 2.27 -1.74
CA ASP A 17 22.51 1.68 -0.40
C ASP A 17 22.47 2.72 0.73
N GLU A 18 22.94 3.95 0.48
CA GLU A 18 22.81 5.07 1.43
C GLU A 18 21.37 5.62 1.54
N CYS A 19 20.54 5.36 0.53
CA CYS A 19 19.19 5.92 0.39
C CYS A 19 18.08 4.95 0.81
N ILE A 20 18.28 3.64 0.65
CA ILE A 20 17.22 2.64 0.81
C ILE A 20 17.55 1.68 1.95
N ARG A 21 16.65 1.61 2.94
CA ARG A 21 16.75 0.66 4.05
C ARG A 21 15.75 -0.48 3.87
N LEU A 22 16.23 -1.71 3.96
CA LEU A 22 15.41 -2.91 3.88
C LEU A 22 15.11 -3.49 5.26
N SER A 23 13.91 -4.05 5.43
CA SER A 23 13.59 -4.89 6.58
C SER A 23 12.53 -5.92 6.20
N VAL A 24 12.55 -7.07 6.89
CA VAL A 24 11.55 -8.13 6.74
C VAL A 24 10.52 -7.94 7.83
N ARG A 25 9.27 -7.67 7.47
CA ARG A 25 8.16 -7.49 8.41
C ARG A 25 6.86 -7.97 7.83
N ASP A 26 5.93 -8.30 8.72
CA ASP A 26 4.53 -8.40 8.36
C ASP A 26 3.94 -7.00 8.14
N VAL A 27 2.98 -6.86 7.23
CA VAL A 27 2.33 -5.58 6.94
C VAL A 27 1.59 -5.01 8.15
N ARG A 28 1.11 -5.86 9.07
CA ARG A 28 0.49 -5.45 10.36
C ARG A 28 1.43 -4.62 11.21
N ASP A 29 2.72 -4.90 11.10
CA ASP A 29 3.79 -4.28 11.88
C ASP A 29 4.51 -3.17 11.12
N ALA A 30 4.10 -2.89 9.87
CA ALA A 30 4.65 -1.80 9.09
C ALA A 30 4.34 -0.45 9.77
N ARG A 31 5.38 0.34 10.00
CA ARG A 31 5.30 1.70 10.56
C ARG A 31 6.17 2.63 9.70
N PRO A 32 5.79 3.90 9.51
CA PRO A 32 6.71 4.88 8.97
C PRO A 32 7.87 5.08 9.95
N PRO A 33 9.04 5.57 9.49
CA PRO A 33 10.07 6.02 10.43
C PRO A 33 9.51 7.16 11.31
N GLN A 34 10.02 7.27 12.54
CA GLN A 34 9.55 8.27 13.50
C GLN A 34 9.76 9.70 12.95
N ASP A 35 8.81 10.59 13.27
CA ASP A 35 8.83 12.02 12.94
C ASP A 35 8.89 12.39 11.44
N LEU A 36 8.56 11.45 10.55
CA LEU A 36 8.64 11.61 9.09
C LEU A 36 7.28 11.86 8.42
N ALA A 37 6.39 12.63 9.08
CA ALA A 37 5.14 13.09 8.47
C ALA A 37 5.27 14.55 7.98
N PRO A 38 4.77 14.90 6.78
CA PRO A 38 4.05 14.04 5.84
C PRO A 38 4.98 13.13 5.02
N GLY A 39 4.43 12.04 4.48
CA GLY A 39 5.17 11.11 3.62
C GLY A 39 4.28 10.29 2.69
N LEU A 40 4.90 9.36 1.97
CA LEU A 40 4.26 8.54 0.95
C LEU A 40 4.47 7.05 1.22
N VAL A 41 3.40 6.28 1.16
CA VAL A 41 3.44 4.81 1.13
C VAL A 41 3.05 4.34 -0.26
N ILE A 42 3.86 3.49 -0.88
CA ILE A 42 3.53 2.85 -2.15
C ILE A 42 3.66 1.35 -1.98
N THR A 43 2.70 0.59 -2.50
CA THR A 43 2.82 -0.87 -2.57
C THR A 43 2.16 -1.44 -3.82
N ASN A 44 2.71 -2.54 -4.29
CA ASN A 44 2.18 -3.39 -5.34
C ASN A 44 1.84 -4.76 -4.73
N PRO A 45 0.72 -4.88 -3.98
CA PRO A 45 0.34 -6.13 -3.35
C PRO A 45 0.08 -7.23 -4.40
N PRO A 46 0.10 -8.50 -4.00
CA PRO A 46 -0.40 -9.58 -4.84
C PRO A 46 -1.81 -9.25 -5.37
N TYR A 47 -2.07 -9.58 -6.64
CA TYR A 47 -3.39 -9.40 -7.26
C TYR A 47 -3.71 -10.50 -8.28
N GLY A 48 -2.87 -11.54 -8.36
CA GLY A 48 -3.06 -12.64 -9.30
C GLY A 48 -4.34 -13.41 -9.02
N GLU A 49 -5.04 -13.80 -10.08
CA GLU A 49 -6.27 -14.58 -10.03
C GLU A 49 -5.93 -16.07 -10.01
N ARG A 50 -5.74 -16.64 -8.82
CA ARG A 50 -5.82 -18.08 -8.62
C ARG A 50 -7.15 -18.40 -7.98
N ILE A 51 -7.93 -19.23 -8.66
CA ILE A 51 -9.23 -19.69 -8.17
C ILE A 51 -9.04 -20.30 -6.78
N GLY A 52 -9.78 -19.82 -5.78
CA GLY A 52 -9.75 -20.31 -4.40
C GLY A 52 -8.86 -19.51 -3.43
N GLU A 53 -8.15 -18.48 -3.91
CA GLU A 53 -7.37 -17.57 -3.05
C GLU A 53 -8.11 -16.25 -2.75
N GLU A 54 -9.37 -16.09 -3.16
CA GLU A 54 -10.10 -14.81 -3.07
C GLU A 54 -10.22 -14.31 -1.62
N ALA A 55 -10.62 -15.19 -0.70
CA ALA A 55 -10.76 -14.84 0.72
C ALA A 55 -9.42 -14.46 1.37
N GLN A 56 -8.32 -15.07 0.93
CA GLN A 56 -6.98 -14.74 1.41
C GLN A 56 -6.54 -13.37 0.88
N MET A 57 -6.88 -13.07 -0.38
CA MET A 57 -6.63 -11.78 -0.99
C MET A 57 -7.40 -10.68 -0.27
N ASP A 58 -8.69 -10.87 -0.03
CA ASP A 58 -9.53 -9.92 0.70
C ASP A 58 -8.99 -9.67 2.12
N ALA A 59 -8.58 -10.73 2.83
CA ALA A 59 -7.97 -10.63 4.15
C ALA A 59 -6.66 -9.83 4.13
N LEU A 60 -5.81 -10.03 3.13
CA LEU A 60 -4.56 -9.28 2.95
C LEU A 60 -4.86 -7.79 2.69
N TYR A 61 -5.79 -7.49 1.78
CA TYR A 61 -6.15 -6.11 1.42
C TYR A 61 -6.80 -5.37 2.59
N LYS A 62 -7.63 -6.06 3.37
CA LYS A 62 -8.14 -5.54 4.65
C LYS A 62 -7.01 -5.22 5.61
N THR A 63 -6.05 -6.12 5.75
CA THR A 63 -4.89 -5.93 6.64
C THR A 63 -4.04 -4.72 6.20
N ILE A 64 -3.85 -4.52 4.89
CA ILE A 64 -3.20 -3.33 4.34
C ILE A 64 -3.99 -2.06 4.73
N GLY A 65 -5.31 -2.06 4.54
CA GLY A 65 -6.17 -0.94 4.91
C GLY A 65 -6.10 -0.59 6.40
N ASP A 66 -6.16 -1.60 7.26
CA ASP A 66 -6.05 -1.47 8.72
C ASP A 66 -4.69 -0.88 9.11
N ALA A 67 -3.59 -1.35 8.53
CA ALA A 67 -2.24 -0.84 8.77
C ALA A 67 -2.11 0.64 8.32
N LEU A 68 -2.61 0.98 7.12
CA LEU A 68 -2.57 2.37 6.63
C LEU A 68 -3.33 3.33 7.55
N LYS A 69 -4.53 2.93 7.99
CA LYS A 69 -5.40 3.74 8.86
C LYS A 69 -4.81 3.95 10.26
N THR A 70 -4.18 2.93 10.82
CA THR A 70 -3.67 2.94 12.19
C THR A 70 -2.28 3.58 12.28
N ASN A 71 -1.40 3.29 11.32
CA ASN A 71 0.03 3.55 11.46
C ASN A 71 0.56 4.68 10.59
N PHE A 72 -0.13 5.01 9.50
CA PHE A 72 0.36 5.95 8.48
C PHE A 72 -0.51 7.22 8.41
N GLN A 73 -1.06 7.66 9.55
CA GLN A 73 -1.82 8.91 9.61
C GLN A 73 -0.92 10.11 9.27
N GLY A 74 -1.43 11.00 8.42
CA GLY A 74 -0.68 12.14 7.86
C GLY A 74 0.05 11.83 6.54
N PHE A 75 -0.05 10.59 6.02
CA PHE A 75 0.60 10.19 4.76
C PHE A 75 -0.41 10.15 3.60
N ALA A 76 0.12 10.14 2.38
CA ALA A 76 -0.60 9.63 1.22
C ALA A 76 -0.22 8.16 0.99
N ALA A 77 -1.15 7.35 0.50
CA ALA A 77 -0.87 5.98 0.09
C ALA A 77 -1.27 5.74 -1.37
N PHE A 78 -0.47 4.94 -2.08
CA PHE A 78 -0.74 4.47 -3.42
C PHE A 78 -0.66 2.95 -3.47
N ILE A 79 -1.75 2.32 -3.88
CA ILE A 79 -1.82 0.87 -4.04
C ILE A 79 -2.01 0.57 -5.52
N PHE A 80 -1.07 -0.16 -6.10
CA PHE A 80 -1.14 -0.64 -7.48
C PHE A 80 -1.71 -2.06 -7.50
N THR A 81 -2.82 -2.28 -8.19
CA THR A 81 -3.46 -3.60 -8.23
C THR A 81 -4.27 -3.82 -9.51
N GLY A 82 -4.26 -5.06 -10.01
CA GLY A 82 -5.20 -5.55 -11.03
C GLY A 82 -6.51 -6.10 -10.46
N ASN A 83 -6.58 -6.38 -9.16
CA ASN A 83 -7.74 -6.97 -8.50
C ASN A 83 -8.58 -5.88 -7.82
N LEU A 84 -9.55 -5.33 -8.56
CA LEU A 84 -10.43 -4.26 -8.08
C LEU A 84 -11.48 -4.75 -7.07
N GLU A 85 -11.77 -6.04 -7.03
CA GLU A 85 -12.67 -6.63 -6.05
C GLU A 85 -12.00 -6.67 -4.67
N ALA A 86 -10.78 -7.23 -4.58
CA ALA A 86 -10.00 -7.24 -3.35
C ALA A 86 -9.67 -5.81 -2.86
N ALA A 87 -9.50 -4.85 -3.77
CA ALA A 87 -9.32 -3.44 -3.44
C ALA A 87 -10.47 -2.85 -2.60
N LYS A 88 -11.68 -3.41 -2.66
CA LYS A 88 -12.81 -2.98 -1.82
C LYS A 88 -12.57 -3.29 -0.34
N ALA A 89 -11.85 -4.37 -0.04
CA ALA A 89 -11.54 -4.79 1.33
C ALA A 89 -10.60 -3.82 2.07
N ILE A 90 -9.88 -2.93 1.36
CA ILE A 90 -9.04 -1.87 1.96
C ILE A 90 -9.85 -0.96 2.90
N GLY A 91 -11.15 -0.78 2.65
CA GLY A 91 -12.03 -0.02 3.54
C GLY A 91 -11.71 1.48 3.67
N LEU A 92 -10.87 2.02 2.79
CA LEU A 92 -10.52 3.44 2.72
C LEU A 92 -11.11 4.09 1.46
N LYS A 93 -11.51 5.36 1.57
CA LYS A 93 -12.03 6.12 0.42
C LYS A 93 -10.90 6.45 -0.54
N VAL A 94 -10.99 5.92 -1.76
CA VAL A 94 -10.09 6.27 -2.86
C VAL A 94 -10.30 7.73 -3.24
N SER A 95 -9.22 8.51 -3.25
CA SER A 95 -9.20 9.93 -3.65
C SER A 95 -8.96 10.12 -5.15
N ARG A 96 -8.21 9.22 -5.77
CA ARG A 96 -7.93 9.21 -7.21
C ARG A 96 -7.73 7.79 -7.70
N ARG A 97 -8.25 7.49 -8.89
CA ARG A 97 -8.01 6.23 -9.62
C ARG A 97 -7.26 6.57 -10.90
N ILE A 98 -6.11 5.96 -11.10
CA ILE A 98 -5.28 6.18 -12.29
C ILE A 98 -5.19 4.85 -13.04
N PRO A 99 -5.75 4.76 -14.27
CA PRO A 99 -5.56 3.60 -15.14
C PRO A 99 -4.10 3.40 -15.49
N LEU A 100 -3.60 2.17 -15.34
CA LEU A 100 -2.24 1.75 -15.68
C LEU A 100 -2.27 0.29 -16.14
N PHE A 101 -1.21 -0.17 -16.79
CA PHE A 101 -1.10 -1.55 -17.25
C PHE A 101 0.17 -2.19 -16.69
N ASN A 102 0.06 -3.43 -16.21
CA ASN A 102 1.23 -4.27 -15.93
C ASN A 102 1.34 -5.35 -17.00
N GLY A 103 2.07 -5.05 -18.08
CA GLY A 103 2.00 -5.83 -19.32
C GLY A 103 0.58 -5.79 -19.89
N PRO A 104 -0.07 -6.94 -20.14
CA PRO A 104 -1.44 -7.00 -20.65
C PRO A 104 -2.52 -6.81 -19.56
N ILE A 105 -2.14 -6.75 -18.29
CA ILE A 105 -3.09 -6.72 -17.17
C ILE A 105 -3.58 -5.29 -16.96
N ASP A 106 -4.90 -5.08 -17.02
CA ASP A 106 -5.53 -3.81 -16.67
C ASP A 106 -5.48 -3.60 -15.16
N CYS A 107 -4.78 -2.55 -14.73
CA CYS A 107 -4.56 -2.23 -13.33
C CYS A 107 -5.03 -0.82 -12.99
N ARG A 108 -5.20 -0.55 -11.70
CA ARG A 108 -5.40 0.80 -11.18
C ARG A 108 -4.32 1.11 -10.15
N LEU A 109 -3.79 2.32 -10.23
CA LEU A 109 -3.06 2.95 -9.14
C LEU A 109 -4.06 3.77 -8.32
N LEU A 110 -4.38 3.28 -7.13
CA LEU A 110 -5.38 3.83 -6.23
C LEU A 110 -4.70 4.74 -5.21
N LYS A 111 -5.06 6.02 -5.21
CA LYS A 111 -4.55 7.00 -4.24
C LYS A 111 -5.49 7.13 -3.04
N TYR A 112 -4.92 7.11 -1.84
CA TYR A 112 -5.61 7.34 -0.57
C TYR A 112 -4.95 8.50 0.17
N GLU A 113 -5.78 9.28 0.83
CA GLU A 113 -5.33 10.37 1.70
C GLU A 113 -5.60 9.94 3.15
N LEU A 114 -4.54 9.79 3.96
CA LEU A 114 -4.62 9.24 5.31
C LEU A 114 -4.62 10.41 6.31
N TYR A 115 -5.80 10.94 6.63
CA TYR A 115 -5.93 12.07 7.55
C TYR A 115 -5.75 11.65 9.02
N ARG A 116 -5.27 12.57 9.86
CA ARG A 116 -5.43 12.46 11.32
C ARG A 116 -6.88 12.77 11.67
N GLY A 117 -7.60 11.81 12.27
CA GLY A 117 -9.00 11.97 12.68
C GLY A 117 -10.05 11.57 11.63
N THR A 118 -11.33 11.80 11.93
CA THR A 118 -12.44 11.50 11.03
C THR A 118 -12.81 12.73 10.19
N ARG A 119 -13.04 12.54 8.89
CA ARG A 119 -13.79 13.51 8.07
C ARG A 119 -15.27 13.47 8.47
N ARG A 120 -15.62 13.92 9.67
CA ARG A 120 -16.97 14.42 9.90
C ARG A 120 -16.96 15.86 9.40
N ALA A 121 -17.69 16.12 8.32
CA ALA A 121 -18.08 17.49 8.02
C ALA A 121 -18.81 17.99 9.29
N GLN A 122 -18.26 19.02 9.93
CA GLN A 122 -19.05 19.72 10.94
C GLN A 122 -20.28 20.27 10.21
N PRO A 123 -21.50 20.11 10.76
CA PRO A 123 -22.66 20.84 10.25
C PRO A 123 -22.28 22.32 10.26
N VAL A 124 -22.50 22.99 9.13
CA VAL A 124 -22.44 24.44 9.09
C VAL A 124 -23.66 24.91 9.88
N GLU A 125 -23.45 25.58 11.00
CA GLU A 125 -24.48 26.39 11.69
C GLU A 125 -24.84 27.61 10.85
#